data_AF-A0A2T0SPY1-F1
#
_entry.id   AF-A0A2T0SPY1-F1
#
_cell.length_a   1.000
_cell.length_b   1.000
_cell.length_c   1.000
_cell.angle_alpha   90.00
_cell.angle_beta   90.00
_cell.angle_gamma   90.00
#
_symmetry.space_group_name_H-M   'P 1'
#
loop_
_entity.id
_entity.type
_entity.pdbx_description
1 polymer ?
#
loop_
_entity_poly.entity_id
_entity_poly.type
_entity_poly.pdbx_seq_one_letter_code
_entity_poly.pdbx_strand_id
1 'polypeptide(L)' 'MKLKLGEVLLLAGGAGFLILWIAEYQRTSFAESYWLLMLCLGCLLGFQFVKNKRLEREKAVSPTIKQMVDDRKKKKKS' A
#
# COMPACT_ATOMS: atom_id res chain seq x y z
N MET A 1 4.81 -3.79 -12.70
CA MET A 1 4.67 -3.63 -11.23
C MET A 1 3.38 -4.33 -10.81
N LYS A 2 3.44 -5.47 -10.09
CA LYS A 2 2.23 -6.19 -9.65
C LYS A 2 1.80 -5.67 -8.27
N LEU A 3 0.63 -5.03 -8.20
CA LEU A 3 0.02 -4.65 -6.93
C LEU A 3 -0.48 -5.91 -6.21
N LYS A 4 -0.27 -5.96 -4.90
CA LYS A 4 -0.81 -7.04 -4.06
C LYS A 4 -2.27 -6.75 -3.76
N LEU A 5 -3.05 -7.80 -3.51
CA LEU A 5 -4.47 -7.69 -3.21
C LEU A 5 -4.77 -6.65 -2.11
N GLY A 6 -3.98 -6.63 -1.03
CA GLY A 6 -4.14 -5.65 0.05
C GLY A 6 -3.92 -4.20 -0.38
N GLU A 7 -3.02 -3.95 -1.34
CA GLU A 7 -2.82 -2.60 -1.88
C GLU A 7 -3.98 -2.18 -2.80
N VAL A 8 -4.52 -3.12 -3.58
CA VAL A 8 -5.69 -2.87 -4.42
C VAL A 8 -6.91 -2.58 -3.55
N LEU A 9 -7.11 -3.35 -2.47
CA LEU A 9 -8.19 -3.12 -1.51
C LEU A 9 -8.08 -1.76 -0.82
N LEU A 10 -6.88 -1.38 -0.35
CA LEU A 10 -6.65 -0.06 0.25
C LEU A 10 -6.92 1.08 -0.74
N LEU A 11 -6.48 0.92 -1.99
CA LEU A 11 -6.67 1.92 -3.03
C LEU A 11 -8.16 2.04 -3.42
N ALA A 12 -8.85 0.92 -3.60
CA ALA A 12 -10.28 0.88 -3.91
C ALA A 12 -11.12 1.44 -2.75
N GLY A 13 -10.76 1.11 -1.51
CA GLY A 13 -11.39 1.66 -0.31
C GLY A 13 -11.22 3.18 -0.22
N GLY A 14 -10.00 3.69 -0.45
CA GLY A 14 -9.74 5.13 -0.50
C GLY A 14 -10.56 5.84 -1.59
N ALA A 15 -10.60 5.27 -2.80
CA ALA A 15 -11.42 5.80 -3.89
C ALA A 15 -12.92 5.79 -3.55
N GLY A 16 -13.41 4.71 -2.91
CA GLY A 16 -14.80 4.61 -2.46
C GLY A 16 -15.16 5.68 -1.43
N PHE A 17 -14.34 5.87 -0.39
CA PHE A 17 -14.55 6.92 0.60
C PHE A 17 -14.47 8.33 -0.01
N LEU A 18 -13.62 8.54 -1.01
CA LEU A 18 -13.56 9.81 -1.73
C LEU A 18 -14.84 10.10 -2.51
N ILE A 19 -15.38 9.10 -3.23
CA ILE A 19 -16.64 9.25 -3.98
C ILE A 19 -17.80 9.53 -3.01
N LEU A 20 -17.87 8.79 -1.89
CA LEU A 20 -18.86 9.03 -0.85
C LEU A 20 -18.74 10.43 -0.26
N TRP A 21 -17.52 10.90 0.01
CA TRP A 21 -17.29 12.24 0.51
C TRP A 21 -17.77 13.31 -0.48
N ILE A 22 -17.49 13.15 -1.78
CA ILE A 22 -17.94 14.10 -2.81
C ILE A 22 -19.47 14.14 -2.88
N ALA A 23 -20.13 12.98 -2.85
CA ALA A 23 -21.58 12.91 -2.84
C ALA A 23 -22.18 13.60 -1.59
N GLU A 24 -21.57 13.38 -0.43
CA GLU A 24 -22.07 13.94 0.82
C GLU A 24 -21.74 15.42 0.99
N TYR A 25 -20.63 15.88 0.42
CA TYR A 25 -20.26 17.30 0.36
C TYR A 25 -21.23 18.09 -0.53
N GLN A 26 -21.80 17.47 -1.58
CA GLN A 26 -22.86 18.10 -2.37
C GLN A 26 -24.18 18.19 -1.61
N ARG A 27 -24.41 17.29 -0.65
CA ARG A 27 -25.65 17.21 0.13
C ARG A 27 -25.62 18.01 1.43
N THR A 28 -24.45 18.10 2.06
CA THR A 28 -24.25 18.58 3.44
C THR A 28 -23.09 19.57 3.53
N SER A 29 -22.77 20.06 4.74
CA SER A 29 -21.62 20.94 4.96
C SER A 29 -20.31 20.15 5.13
N PHE A 30 -19.18 20.85 5.00
CA PHE A 30 -17.85 20.27 5.21
C PHE A 30 -17.68 19.66 6.61
N ALA A 31 -18.24 20.30 7.65
CA ALA A 31 -18.07 19.86 9.04
C ALA A 31 -18.74 18.51 9.35
N GLU A 32 -19.77 18.15 8.59
CA GLU A 32 -20.50 16.88 8.74
C GLU A 32 -19.81 15.75 7.96
N SER A 33 -19.18 16.08 6.83
CA SER A 33 -18.65 15.09 5.89
C SER A 33 -17.15 14.84 6.02
N TYR A 34 -16.38 15.70 6.69
CA TYR A 34 -14.91 15.62 6.72
C TYR A 34 -14.35 14.27 7.24
N TRP A 35 -15.12 13.52 8.04
CA TRP A 35 -14.69 12.21 8.53
C TRP A 35 -14.49 11.20 7.39
N LEU A 36 -15.30 11.27 6.33
CA LEU A 36 -15.12 10.44 5.12
C LEU A 36 -13.81 10.81 4.41
N LEU A 37 -13.48 12.10 4.39
CA LEU A 37 -12.20 12.58 3.87
C LEU A 37 -11.03 12.05 4.71
N MET A 38 -11.16 12.00 6.04
CA MET A 38 -10.16 11.42 6.93
C MET A 38 -9.99 9.91 6.71
N LEU A 39 -11.08 9.17 6.46
CA LEU A 39 -11.00 7.76 6.10
C LEU A 39 -10.31 7.54 4.74
N CYS A 40 -10.63 8.35 3.74
CA CYS A 40 -9.94 8.35 2.45
C CYS A 40 -8.44 8.58 2.64
N LEU A 41 -8.04 9.60 3.40
CA LEU A 41 -6.65 9.89 3.73
C LEU A 41 -5.98 8.73 4.46
N GLY A 42 -6.66 8.12 5.44
CA GLY A 42 -6.17 6.93 6.15
C GLY A 42 -5.89 5.76 5.20
N CYS A 43 -6.79 5.48 4.26
CA CYS A 43 -6.60 4.45 3.24
C CYS A 43 -5.41 4.76 2.31
N LEU A 44 -5.26 6.00 1.86
CA LEU A 44 -4.17 6.43 0.99
C LEU A 44 -2.81 6.39 1.69
N LEU A 45 -2.74 6.84 2.94
CA LEU A 45 -1.53 6.75 3.76
C LEU A 45 -1.17 5.30 4.08
N GLY A 46 -2.17 4.47 4.41
CA GLY A 46 -2.00 3.03 4.59
C GLY A 46 -1.47 2.35 3.32
N PHE A 47 -2.03 2.69 2.15
CA PHE A 47 -1.55 2.22 0.85
C PHE A 47 -0.10 2.63 0.62
N GLN A 48 0.24 3.89 0.85
CA GLN A 48 1.60 4.41 0.70
C GLN A 48 2.57 3.69 1.64
N PHE A 49 2.18 3.47 2.90
CA PHE A 49 3.00 2.75 3.88
C PHE A 49 3.24 1.30 3.47
N VAL A 50 2.19 0.57 3.07
CA VAL A 50 2.28 -0.83 2.63
C VAL A 50 3.16 -0.93 1.37
N LYS A 51 2.96 -0.04 0.40
CA LYS A 51 3.78 0.01 -0.81
C LYS A 51 5.23 0.31 -0.49
N ASN A 52 5.50 1.30 0.35
CA ASN A 52 6.85 1.70 0.69
C ASN A 52 7.56 0.58 1.44
N LYS A 53 6.90 -0.06 2.41
CA LYS A 53 7.41 -1.23 3.12
C LYS A 53 7.69 -2.42 2.18
N ARG A 54 6.88 -2.63 1.14
CA ARG A 54 7.18 -3.64 0.11
C ARG A 54 8.42 -3.25 -0.69
N LEU A 55 8.51 -2.00 -1.13
CA LEU A 55 9.64 -1.51 -1.91
C LEU A 55 10.95 -1.60 -1.13
N GLU A 56 10.93 -1.27 0.17
CA GLU A 56 12.08 -1.43 1.07
C GLU A 56 12.48 -2.91 1.23
N ARG A 57 11.52 -3.84 1.32
CA ARG A 57 11.83 -5.28 1.30
C ARG A 57 12.42 -5.74 -0.03
N GLU A 58 11.91 -5.24 -1.15
CA GLU A 58 12.45 -5.56 -2.48
C GLU A 58 13.88 -5.01 -2.64
N LYS A 59 14.17 -3.81 -2.10
CA LYS A 59 15.52 -3.22 -2.05
C LYS A 59 16.47 -3.97 -1.10
N ALA A 60 15.99 -4.40 0.07
CA ALA A 60 16.78 -5.18 1.03
C ALA A 60 17.12 -6.58 0.47
N VAL A 61 16.28 -7.11 -0.41
CA VAL A 61 16.57 -8.29 -1.24
C VAL A 61 17.36 -7.85 -2.48
N SER A 62 18.43 -7.09 -2.26
CA SER A 62 19.42 -6.75 -3.28
C SER A 62 20.04 -8.04 -3.85
N PRO A 63 20.30 -8.13 -5.17
CA PRO A 63 20.77 -9.34 -5.85
C PRO A 63 21.95 -10.02 -5.15
N THR A 64 22.80 -9.25 -4.47
CA THR A 64 23.96 -9.75 -3.72
C THR A 64 23.57 -10.66 -2.54
N ILE A 65 22.50 -10.37 -1.80
CA ILE A 65 22.05 -11.23 -0.69
C ILE A 65 21.46 -12.54 -1.23
N LYS A 66 20.71 -12.46 -2.34
CA LYS A 66 20.19 -13.65 -3.04
C LYS A 66 21.32 -14.52 -3.57
N GLN A 67 22.33 -13.91 -4.20
CA GLN A 67 23.53 -14.61 -4.69
C GLN A 67 24.32 -15.26 -3.55
N MET A 68 24.55 -14.56 -2.43
CA MET A 68 25.24 -15.12 -1.26
C MET A 68 24.49 -16.29 -0.60
N VAL A 69 23.15 -16.30 -0.65
CA VAL A 69 22.34 -17.41 -0.13
C VAL A 69 22.38 -18.62 -1.08
N ASP A 70 22.33 -18.40 -2.39
CA ASP A 70 22.46 -19.47 -3.39
C ASP A 70 23.86 -20.11 -3.39
N ASP A 71 24.92 -19.30 -3.32
CA ASP A 71 26.30 -19.81 -3.22
C ASP A 71 26.52 -20.66 -1.97
N ARG A 72 25.96 -20.24 -0.82
CA ARG A 72 26.02 -21.05 0.42
C ARG A 72 25.28 -22.38 0.29
N LYS A 73 24.17 -22.44 -0.46
CA LYS A 73 23.44 -23.70 -0.69
C LYS A 73 24.17 -24.62 -1.67
N LYS A 74 24.82 -24.09 -2.71
CA LYS A 74 25.67 -24.86 -3.61
C LYS A 74 26.88 -25.46 -2.91
N LYS A 75 27.55 -24.68 -2.05
CA LYS A 75 28.75 -25.12 -1.31
C LYS A 75 28.47 -26.21 -0.26
N LYS A 76 27.22 -26.34 0.20
CA LYS A 76 26.80 -27.34 1.20
C LYS A 76 26.33 -28.67 0.58
N LYS A 77 26.18 -28.72 -0.75
CA LYS A 77 25.76 -29.91 -1.52
C LYS A 77 26.93 -30.60 -2.25
N SER A 78 28.14 -30.03 -2.17
CA SER A 78 29.37 -30.60 -2.71
C SER A 78 30.26 -31.12 -1.59
#